data_AF-A0A8J8JJF7-F1
#
_entry.id   AF-A0A8J8JJF7-F1
#
_cell.length_a   1.000
_cell.length_b   1.000
_cell.length_c   1.000
_cell.angle_alpha   90.00
_cell.angle_beta   90.00
_cell.angle_gamma   90.00
#
_symmetry.space_group_name_H-M   'P 1'
#
loop_
_entity.id
_entity.type
_entity.pdbx_description
1 polymer ?
#
loop_
_entity_poly.entity_id
_entity_poly.type
_entity_poly.pdbx_seq_one_letter_code
_entity_poly.pdbx_strand_id
1 'polypeptide(L)'
;MKLPDVKPLKENIVVTSPGELLREIQEALSGASSVFIKALGKKGSSRYYITVLFDSSKVLAAEGQEIESGAVVKGNDAIELLRGMAAAPMVIDVYSLDEISTKLSIADNLDIYSETPKVPLDELFGGGPPAKPSAPPVQKAKPAPKPQPQHKHPEEKTPPVEKKVKETEETRKPTEEKPKLSSKPGEVEITIEIPGGENLEGALKEYAKLLIQEARRIRTLQLNRIEFSGELSGGVLYLNVHLCGHSEGQMREVAEKRMLHAISKHAPVILREADVKPILRDIRVSLDGKELKPQEIVEKDKKKTGKVGKDGKITLSVLEDVWTYFSAMTKTAVGEMRDAGIKVDAANFDVKGRREFEINVKLAVETSLTEDEAQRAIRDILNHHAKELGKTLDRYITVHTVDVEFVRKPAAVVTPSGSKVTSSKAAEILQKKADLEKEVEKLLRQAGVDELSFLTEEKKKESEQALLKSRIEPAMEVLKSRLHTELKLIPRVTFKWLKLNWDVKDSTVYVDIEASFLKEEVGGLFGSFSGVDEDKLKRDARETILRVIRDVSREYSITLKLQKLNVIVR
;
A
#
# COMPACT_ATOMS: atom_id res chain seq x y z
N MET A 1 8.45 7.62 -25.37
CA MET A 1 7.51 6.50 -25.11
C MET A 1 6.64 6.79 -23.90
N LYS A 2 5.43 6.22 -23.85
CA LYS A 2 4.60 6.18 -22.65
C LYS A 2 5.14 5.14 -21.66
N LEU A 3 5.01 5.41 -20.37
CA LEU A 3 5.33 4.47 -19.29
C LEU A 3 4.12 4.41 -18.34
N PRO A 4 3.73 3.24 -17.80
CA PRO A 4 2.75 3.17 -16.72
C PRO A 4 3.23 3.94 -15.48
N ASP A 5 2.33 4.19 -14.53
CA ASP A 5 2.64 4.94 -13.30
C ASP A 5 3.50 4.10 -12.34
N VAL A 6 4.82 4.11 -12.60
CA VAL A 6 5.84 3.32 -11.91
C VAL A 6 6.93 4.26 -11.42
N LYS A 7 7.30 4.14 -10.14
CA LYS A 7 8.41 4.89 -9.57
C LYS A 7 9.74 4.38 -10.13
N PRO A 8 10.70 5.26 -10.47
CA PRO A 8 12.03 4.84 -10.85
C PRO A 8 12.73 4.12 -9.70
N LEU A 9 13.54 3.12 -10.06
CA LEU A 9 14.43 2.40 -9.14
C LEU A 9 15.65 3.25 -8.78
N LYS A 10 16.14 4.03 -9.74
CA LYS A 10 17.26 4.98 -9.61
C LYS A 10 16.99 6.18 -10.52
N GLU A 11 17.21 7.39 -10.03
CA GLU A 11 17.04 8.65 -10.79
C GLU A 11 18.37 9.39 -10.95
N ASN A 12 18.51 10.17 -12.02
CA ASN A 12 19.62 11.10 -12.25
C ASN A 12 21.03 10.47 -12.16
N ILE A 13 21.20 9.19 -12.49
CA ILE A 13 22.51 8.53 -12.49
C ILE A 13 23.36 9.11 -13.62
N VAL A 14 24.56 9.59 -13.31
CA VAL A 14 25.55 9.92 -14.36
C VAL A 14 26.29 8.65 -14.75
N VAL A 15 26.11 8.24 -16.00
CA VAL A 15 26.80 7.09 -16.61
C VAL A 15 27.86 7.59 -17.58
N THR A 16 29.09 7.10 -17.42
CA THR A 16 30.27 7.61 -18.12
C THR A 16 30.77 6.71 -19.25
N SER A 17 30.27 5.46 -19.32
CA SER A 17 30.70 4.47 -20.32
C SER A 17 29.60 3.47 -20.69
N PRO A 18 29.69 2.78 -21.84
CA PRO A 18 28.69 1.77 -22.24
C PRO A 18 28.63 0.57 -21.29
N GLY A 19 29.76 0.18 -20.70
CA GLY A 19 29.82 -0.92 -19.72
C GLY A 19 29.15 -0.58 -18.40
N GLU A 20 29.23 0.69 -17.98
CA GLU A 20 28.50 1.20 -16.82
C GLU A 20 26.99 1.25 -17.10
N LEU A 21 26.56 1.70 -18.29
CA LEU A 21 25.15 1.64 -18.72
C LEU A 21 24.61 0.21 -18.68
N LEU A 22 25.37 -0.75 -19.22
CA LEU A 22 25.00 -2.16 -19.23
C LEU A 22 24.92 -2.75 -17.81
N ARG A 23 25.81 -2.34 -16.90
CA ARG A 23 25.76 -2.75 -15.48
C ARG A 23 24.49 -2.27 -14.81
N GLU A 24 24.10 -1.00 -14.96
CA GLU A 24 22.86 -0.47 -14.37
C GLU A 24 21.61 -1.17 -14.95
N ILE A 25 21.61 -1.52 -16.24
CA ILE A 25 20.56 -2.34 -16.88
C ILE A 25 20.50 -3.73 -16.24
N GLN A 26 21.63 -4.43 -16.14
CA GLN A 26 21.71 -5.79 -15.59
C GLN A 26 21.36 -5.87 -14.11
N GLU A 27 21.77 -4.88 -13.32
CA GLU A 27 21.42 -4.78 -11.89
C GLU A 27 19.90 -4.62 -11.72
N ALA A 28 19.28 -3.72 -12.49
CA ALA A 28 17.84 -3.53 -12.46
C ALA A 28 17.04 -4.75 -12.98
N LEU A 29 17.56 -5.47 -13.99
CA LEU A 29 16.98 -6.74 -14.48
C LEU A 29 17.13 -7.90 -13.48
N SER A 30 18.08 -7.84 -12.54
CA SER A 30 18.28 -8.92 -11.54
C SER A 30 17.08 -9.10 -10.59
N GLY A 31 16.29 -8.03 -10.39
CA GLY A 31 15.09 -8.00 -9.55
C GLY A 31 13.77 -7.75 -10.30
N ALA A 32 13.79 -7.64 -11.62
CA ALA A 32 12.64 -7.23 -12.43
C ALA A 32 12.50 -8.02 -13.74
N SER A 33 11.27 -8.14 -14.25
CA SER A 33 11.02 -8.86 -15.52
C SER A 33 11.49 -8.08 -16.74
N SER A 34 11.53 -6.75 -16.65
CA SER A 34 12.00 -5.84 -17.69
C SER A 34 12.47 -4.53 -17.08
N VAL A 35 13.23 -3.75 -17.84
CA VAL A 35 13.76 -2.45 -17.43
C VAL A 35 13.42 -1.42 -18.49
N PHE A 36 12.97 -0.25 -18.06
CA PHE A 36 12.78 0.92 -18.91
C PHE A 36 13.77 2.00 -18.48
N ILE A 37 14.45 2.61 -19.44
CA ILE A 37 15.40 3.70 -19.20
C ILE A 37 14.93 4.96 -19.92
N LYS A 38 15.07 6.10 -19.22
CA LYS A 38 15.11 7.43 -19.83
C LYS A 38 16.56 7.90 -19.76
N ALA A 39 17.16 8.27 -20.88
CA ALA A 39 18.53 8.74 -20.93
C ALA A 39 18.62 10.10 -21.63
N LEU A 40 19.33 11.03 -21.02
CA LEU A 40 19.62 12.36 -21.52
C LEU A 40 21.13 12.45 -21.79
N GLY A 41 21.50 12.68 -23.05
CA GLY A 41 22.91 12.67 -23.46
C GLY A 41 23.19 13.51 -24.70
N LYS A 42 24.40 13.37 -25.25
CA LYS A 42 24.86 14.08 -26.44
C LYS A 42 25.45 13.11 -27.45
N LYS A 43 25.29 13.41 -28.74
CA LYS A 43 25.99 12.76 -29.85
C LYS A 43 26.48 13.86 -30.77
N GLY A 44 27.79 14.14 -30.74
CA GLY A 44 28.36 15.34 -31.34
C GLY A 44 27.93 16.62 -30.59
N SER A 45 27.49 17.64 -31.33
CA SER A 45 26.96 18.90 -30.78
C SER A 45 25.54 18.78 -30.22
N SER A 46 24.72 17.91 -30.82
CA SER A 46 23.30 17.78 -30.52
C SER A 46 23.02 17.05 -29.20
N ARG A 47 21.93 17.45 -28.54
CA ARG A 47 21.42 16.84 -27.31
C ARG A 47 20.21 15.97 -27.64
N TYR A 48 20.17 14.78 -27.05
CA TYR A 48 19.12 13.81 -27.28
C TYR A 48 18.55 13.30 -25.97
N TYR A 49 17.25 13.10 -25.97
CA TYR A 49 16.51 12.37 -24.94
C TYR A 49 16.03 11.06 -25.56
N ILE A 50 16.35 9.93 -24.94
CA ILE A 50 16.02 8.60 -25.46
C ILE A 50 15.33 7.75 -24.40
N THR A 51 14.29 7.03 -24.81
CA THR A 51 13.56 6.07 -23.99
C THR A 51 13.70 4.68 -24.58
N VAL A 52 14.09 3.71 -23.75
CA VAL A 52 14.36 2.33 -24.20
C VAL A 52 13.80 1.33 -23.19
N LEU A 53 13.12 0.29 -23.69
CA LEU A 53 12.57 -0.84 -22.94
C LEU A 53 13.39 -2.10 -23.26
N PHE A 54 13.77 -2.85 -22.22
CA PHE A 54 14.57 -4.08 -22.28
C PHE A 54 13.85 -5.22 -21.54
N ASP A 55 13.92 -6.45 -22.05
CA ASP A 55 13.67 -7.65 -21.25
C ASP A 55 14.99 -8.22 -20.69
N SER A 56 14.94 -9.39 -20.04
CA SER A 56 16.11 -10.09 -19.48
C SER A 56 17.16 -10.55 -20.51
N SER A 57 16.92 -10.36 -21.81
CA SER A 57 17.74 -10.86 -22.91
C SER A 57 18.02 -9.84 -24.02
N LYS A 58 17.10 -8.90 -24.30
CA LYS A 58 17.13 -8.06 -25.52
C LYS A 58 16.37 -6.74 -25.39
N VAL A 59 16.61 -5.84 -26.35
CA VAL A 59 15.82 -4.62 -26.52
C VAL A 59 14.42 -4.96 -27.03
N LEU A 60 13.39 -4.38 -26.39
CA LEU A 60 11.99 -4.52 -26.78
C LEU A 60 11.50 -3.33 -27.60
N ALA A 61 11.78 -2.10 -27.19
CA ALA A 61 11.31 -0.89 -27.87
C ALA A 61 12.27 0.28 -27.61
N ALA A 62 12.54 1.11 -28.62
CA ALA A 62 13.45 2.26 -28.52
C ALA A 62 12.91 3.47 -29.30
N GLU A 63 12.89 4.63 -28.66
CA GLU A 63 12.52 5.92 -29.26
C GLU A 63 13.43 7.02 -28.72
N GLY A 64 14.03 7.81 -29.61
CA GLY A 64 14.85 8.97 -29.29
C GLY A 64 14.25 10.26 -29.86
N GLN A 65 14.55 11.38 -29.21
CA GLN A 65 14.17 12.72 -29.65
C GLN A 65 15.36 13.66 -29.55
N GLU A 66 15.62 14.42 -30.62
CA GLU A 66 16.56 15.54 -30.58
C GLU A 66 15.90 16.75 -29.92
N ILE A 67 16.56 17.34 -28.93
CA ILE A 67 15.95 18.37 -28.08
C ILE A 67 15.79 19.71 -28.82
N GLU A 68 16.68 20.01 -29.76
CA GLU A 68 16.74 21.30 -30.45
C GLU A 68 15.79 21.36 -31.65
N SER A 69 15.71 20.28 -32.44
CA SER A 69 14.83 20.18 -33.61
C SER A 69 13.46 19.56 -33.30
N GLY A 70 13.33 18.87 -32.17
CA GLY A 70 12.17 18.05 -31.83
C GLY A 70 12.05 16.75 -32.63
N ALA A 71 12.98 16.46 -33.55
CA ALA A 71 12.94 15.31 -34.44
C ALA A 71 12.96 13.98 -33.66
N VAL A 72 12.04 13.07 -34.00
CA VAL A 72 11.89 11.76 -33.36
C VAL A 72 12.50 10.67 -34.24
N VAL A 73 13.32 9.82 -33.64
CA VAL A 73 13.89 8.60 -34.24
C VAL A 73 13.36 7.37 -33.49
N LYS A 74 13.11 6.27 -34.20
CA LYS A 74 12.51 5.05 -33.64
C LYS A 74 13.28 3.81 -34.06
N GLY A 75 13.09 2.74 -33.32
CA GLY A 75 13.57 1.41 -33.67
C GLY A 75 15.08 1.32 -33.81
N ASN A 76 15.56 0.85 -34.95
CA ASN A 76 16.99 0.65 -35.20
C ASN A 76 17.81 1.95 -35.07
N ASP A 77 17.28 3.07 -35.57
CA ASP A 77 17.98 4.36 -35.53
C ASP A 77 18.06 4.91 -34.10
N ALA A 78 17.07 4.60 -33.25
CA ALA A 78 17.13 4.89 -31.82
C ALA A 78 18.19 4.02 -31.10
N ILE A 79 18.37 2.75 -31.50
CA ILE A 79 19.45 1.89 -30.96
C ILE A 79 20.84 2.40 -31.37
N GLU A 80 21.02 2.82 -32.62
CA GLU A 80 22.27 3.46 -33.09
C GLU A 80 22.51 4.86 -32.49
N LEU A 81 21.44 5.54 -32.10
CA LEU A 81 21.53 6.75 -31.28
C LEU A 81 22.01 6.41 -29.86
N LEU A 82 21.42 5.40 -29.19
CA LEU A 82 21.85 4.95 -27.85
C LEU A 82 23.33 4.56 -27.83
N ARG A 83 23.76 3.73 -28.80
CA ARG A 83 25.17 3.32 -29.00
C ARG A 83 26.10 4.53 -29.12
N GLY A 84 25.71 5.52 -29.94
CA GLY A 84 26.47 6.75 -30.13
C GLY A 84 26.50 7.67 -28.90
N MET A 85 25.41 7.72 -28.12
CA MET A 85 25.35 8.50 -26.87
C MET A 85 26.17 7.84 -25.75
N ALA A 86 26.22 6.50 -25.69
CA ALA A 86 26.94 5.75 -24.66
C ALA A 86 28.46 5.96 -24.66
N ALA A 87 29.02 6.52 -25.74
CA ALA A 87 30.43 6.93 -25.84
C ALA A 87 30.76 8.24 -25.08
N ALA A 88 29.76 8.93 -24.52
CA ALA A 88 29.92 10.15 -23.75
C ALA A 88 29.11 10.10 -22.45
N PRO A 89 29.43 10.94 -21.43
CA PRO A 89 28.63 11.01 -20.22
C PRO A 89 27.17 11.37 -20.49
N MET A 90 26.26 10.57 -19.93
CA MET A 90 24.81 10.75 -20.00
C MET A 90 24.19 10.67 -18.61
N VAL A 91 23.00 11.26 -18.45
CA VAL A 91 22.18 11.12 -17.24
C VAL A 91 21.07 10.11 -17.53
N ILE A 92 20.87 9.12 -16.68
CA ILE A 92 19.82 8.11 -16.84
C ILE A 92 18.90 7.99 -15.61
N ASP A 93 17.62 7.75 -15.88
CA ASP A 93 16.64 7.25 -14.93
C ASP A 93 16.31 5.80 -15.29
N VAL A 94 16.34 4.92 -14.30
CA VAL A 94 16.14 3.46 -14.46
C VAL A 94 14.86 3.05 -13.75
N TYR A 95 13.95 2.41 -14.48
CA TYR A 95 12.65 1.93 -13.99
C TYR A 95 12.60 0.40 -14.08
N SER A 96 12.41 -0.27 -12.95
CA SER A 96 12.13 -1.71 -12.89
C SER A 96 10.65 -1.97 -13.21
N LEU A 97 10.36 -2.83 -14.17
CA LEU A 97 8.99 -3.21 -14.54
C LEU A 97 8.71 -4.69 -14.20
N ASP A 98 7.54 -4.92 -13.61
CA ASP A 98 6.97 -6.26 -13.45
C ASP A 98 6.33 -6.73 -14.77
N GLU A 99 5.92 -8.00 -14.83
CA GLU A 99 5.36 -8.59 -16.05
C GLU A 99 4.11 -7.85 -16.55
N ILE A 100 3.29 -7.29 -15.65
CA ILE A 100 2.07 -6.56 -15.99
C ILE A 100 2.43 -5.19 -16.56
N SER A 101 3.28 -4.40 -15.88
CA SER A 101 3.72 -3.08 -16.37
C SER A 101 4.49 -3.19 -17.68
N THR A 102 5.22 -4.29 -17.89
CA THR A 102 5.89 -4.61 -19.16
C THR A 102 4.88 -4.78 -20.28
N LYS A 103 3.84 -5.60 -20.09
CA LYS A 103 2.78 -5.83 -21.10
C LYS A 103 2.01 -4.55 -21.40
N LEU A 104 1.70 -3.74 -20.39
CA LEU A 104 1.06 -2.43 -20.56
C LEU A 104 1.96 -1.46 -21.35
N SER A 105 3.24 -1.37 -21.00
CA SER A 105 4.22 -0.54 -21.71
C SER A 105 4.40 -0.96 -23.17
N ILE A 106 4.37 -2.27 -23.48
CA ILE A 106 4.38 -2.76 -24.87
C ILE A 106 3.08 -2.36 -25.60
N ALA A 107 1.92 -2.53 -24.96
CA ALA A 107 0.62 -2.21 -25.56
C ALA A 107 0.47 -0.70 -25.87
N ASP A 108 0.89 0.16 -24.95
CA ASP A 108 0.87 1.63 -25.09
C ASP A 108 1.87 2.18 -26.11
N ASN A 109 2.85 1.36 -26.55
CA ASN A 109 3.92 1.74 -27.49
C ASN A 109 4.06 0.71 -28.64
N LEU A 110 2.96 0.08 -29.06
CA LEU A 110 2.97 -1.06 -29.99
C LEU A 110 3.66 -0.75 -31.34
N ASP A 111 3.52 0.47 -31.86
CA ASP A 111 4.16 0.91 -33.09
C ASP A 111 5.70 0.88 -32.95
N ILE A 112 6.20 1.48 -31.87
CA ILE A 112 7.63 1.55 -31.55
C ILE A 112 8.19 0.16 -31.27
N TYR A 113 7.42 -0.68 -30.55
CA TYR A 113 7.77 -2.08 -30.34
C TYR A 113 7.88 -2.86 -31.66
N SER A 114 7.01 -2.59 -32.63
CA SER A 114 7.02 -3.28 -33.94
C SER A 114 8.19 -2.83 -34.82
N GLU A 115 8.55 -1.56 -34.77
CA GLU A 115 9.69 -0.96 -35.50
C GLU A 115 11.06 -1.28 -34.86
N THR A 116 11.11 -1.69 -33.59
CA THR A 116 12.38 -1.92 -32.87
C THR A 116 12.91 -3.34 -33.07
N PRO A 117 14.11 -3.52 -33.67
CA PRO A 117 14.73 -4.84 -33.79
C PRO A 117 15.13 -5.38 -32.42
N LYS A 118 14.97 -6.70 -32.22
CA LYS A 118 15.16 -7.36 -30.93
C LYS A 118 16.62 -7.72 -30.66
N VAL A 119 17.47 -6.70 -30.62
CA VAL A 119 18.93 -6.81 -30.42
C VAL A 119 19.23 -7.38 -29.01
N PRO A 120 19.99 -8.46 -28.88
CA PRO A 120 20.43 -8.99 -27.57
C PRO A 120 21.21 -7.96 -26.75
N LEU A 121 21.08 -8.00 -25.43
CA LEU A 121 21.78 -7.08 -24.52
C LEU A 121 23.32 -7.19 -24.66
N ASP A 122 23.83 -8.40 -24.83
CA ASP A 122 25.27 -8.67 -25.02
C ASP A 122 25.82 -8.07 -26.34
N GLU A 123 24.96 -7.94 -27.36
CA GLU A 123 25.28 -7.35 -28.66
C GLU A 123 25.02 -5.83 -28.69
N LEU A 124 24.37 -5.27 -27.67
CA LEU A 124 23.94 -3.87 -27.66
C LEU A 124 25.12 -2.89 -27.63
N PHE A 125 26.17 -3.20 -26.85
CA PHE A 125 27.36 -2.34 -26.70
C PHE A 125 28.68 -3.01 -27.10
N GLY A 126 28.68 -4.29 -27.44
CA GLY A 126 29.81 -5.03 -28.04
C GLY A 126 30.96 -5.34 -27.08
N GLY A 127 31.03 -6.58 -26.58
CA GLY A 127 32.04 -6.95 -25.57
C GLY A 127 32.28 -8.44 -25.30
N GLY A 128 32.18 -9.33 -26.29
CA GLY A 128 32.51 -10.76 -26.14
C GLY A 128 32.73 -11.45 -27.49
N PRO A 129 33.63 -12.44 -27.61
CA PRO A 129 33.98 -13.05 -28.89
C PRO A 129 32.82 -13.87 -29.47
N PRO A 130 32.71 -13.99 -30.81
CA PRO A 130 31.59 -14.66 -31.45
C PRO A 130 31.53 -16.14 -31.04
N ALA A 131 30.43 -16.53 -30.40
CA ALA A 131 30.05 -17.93 -30.30
C ALA A 131 29.86 -18.47 -31.72
N LYS A 132 30.75 -19.38 -32.14
CA LYS A 132 30.68 -20.02 -33.46
C LYS A 132 29.30 -20.67 -33.64
N PRO A 133 28.69 -20.58 -34.84
CA PRO A 133 27.40 -21.22 -35.10
C PRO A 133 27.47 -22.72 -34.84
N SER A 134 26.39 -23.24 -34.26
CA SER A 134 26.24 -24.62 -33.80
C SER A 134 26.31 -25.62 -34.94
N ALA A 135 27.24 -26.58 -34.83
CA ALA A 135 27.22 -27.80 -35.63
C ALA A 135 26.19 -28.82 -35.05
N PRO A 136 25.44 -29.56 -35.88
CA PRO A 136 24.48 -30.57 -35.41
C PRO A 136 25.12 -31.79 -34.70
N PRO A 137 24.32 -32.62 -34.00
CA PRO A 137 24.80 -33.41 -32.87
C PRO A 137 25.36 -34.80 -33.21
N VAL A 138 26.29 -35.28 -32.39
CA VAL A 138 26.69 -36.70 -32.32
C VAL A 138 26.19 -37.30 -31.00
N GLN A 139 25.42 -38.38 -31.12
CA GLN A 139 24.86 -39.13 -29.99
C GLN A 139 25.94 -40.00 -29.31
N LYS A 140 25.86 -40.18 -27.98
CA LYS A 140 25.96 -41.51 -27.32
C LYS A 140 25.58 -41.49 -25.83
N ALA A 141 25.14 -42.66 -25.38
CA ALA A 141 24.31 -42.93 -24.21
C ALA A 141 24.93 -42.80 -22.79
N LYS A 142 24.03 -42.71 -21.79
CA LYS A 142 24.18 -43.08 -20.37
C LYS A 142 24.50 -44.59 -20.19
N PRO A 143 24.87 -45.14 -18.99
CA PRO A 143 24.54 -44.68 -17.63
C PRO A 143 25.65 -44.80 -16.53
N ALA A 144 25.27 -44.45 -15.29
CA ALA A 144 26.05 -44.58 -14.03
C ALA A 144 25.81 -45.97 -13.35
N PRO A 145 26.44 -46.37 -12.20
CA PRO A 145 26.42 -45.67 -10.90
C PRO A 145 27.70 -45.73 -9.99
N LYS A 146 27.59 -45.09 -8.80
CA LYS A 146 28.48 -44.99 -7.61
C LYS A 146 28.81 -46.37 -6.94
N PRO A 147 29.76 -46.52 -5.96
CA PRO A 147 30.17 -45.57 -4.90
C PRO A 147 31.65 -45.52 -4.40
N GLN A 148 31.90 -44.67 -3.39
CA GLN A 148 33.13 -44.51 -2.56
C GLN A 148 33.20 -45.60 -1.43
N PRO A 149 34.14 -45.58 -0.41
CA PRO A 149 35.38 -44.81 -0.17
C PRO A 149 36.61 -45.65 0.36
N GLN A 150 37.72 -44.94 0.69
CA GLN A 150 38.61 -45.12 1.89
C GLN A 150 40.13 -45.48 1.73
N HIS A 151 40.95 -44.69 2.47
CA HIS A 151 42.27 -45.01 3.08
C HIS A 151 43.47 -45.38 2.17
N LYS A 152 44.76 -45.12 2.49
CA LYS A 152 45.56 -44.62 3.66
C LYS A 152 46.84 -43.91 3.07
N HIS A 153 47.74 -43.18 3.75
CA HIS A 153 48.68 -43.52 4.86
C HIS A 153 49.53 -42.24 5.24
N PRO A 154 50.58 -42.22 6.13
CA PRO A 154 50.44 -41.57 7.46
C PRO A 154 51.61 -40.65 7.98
N GLU A 155 51.50 -40.21 9.26
CA GLU A 155 52.54 -40.06 10.32
C GLU A 155 53.72 -39.04 10.15
N GLU A 156 54.34 -38.45 11.19
CA GLU A 156 54.11 -38.31 12.66
C GLU A 156 55.14 -37.33 13.28
N LYS A 157 54.89 -36.84 14.53
CA LYS A 157 55.83 -36.48 15.64
C LYS A 157 55.61 -35.06 16.22
N THR A 158 54.95 -34.81 17.38
CA THR A 158 55.13 -35.21 18.82
C THR A 158 55.91 -34.16 19.67
N PRO A 159 55.78 -34.06 21.03
CA PRO A 159 54.59 -34.20 21.91
C PRO A 159 54.59 -33.15 23.11
N PRO A 160 54.26 -33.41 24.43
CA PRO A 160 53.29 -32.54 25.16
C PRO A 160 53.66 -32.14 26.64
N VAL A 161 52.74 -31.49 27.39
CA VAL A 161 52.61 -31.61 28.88
C VAL A 161 51.14 -31.41 29.34
N GLU A 162 50.67 -32.21 30.30
CA GLU A 162 49.38 -32.06 31.03
C GLU A 162 49.59 -31.63 32.50
N LYS A 163 48.59 -30.99 33.17
CA LYS A 163 47.80 -31.63 34.29
C LYS A 163 46.91 -30.71 35.15
N LYS A 164 45.66 -31.20 35.31
CA LYS A 164 44.78 -31.30 36.50
C LYS A 164 44.12 -30.08 37.18
N VAL A 165 42.90 -30.41 37.64
CA VAL A 165 41.86 -29.62 38.30
C VAL A 165 41.89 -29.80 39.83
N LYS A 166 41.41 -28.82 40.60
CA LYS A 166 40.69 -29.03 41.87
C LYS A 166 39.77 -27.86 42.20
N GLU A 167 38.55 -28.17 42.66
CA GLU A 167 37.56 -27.22 43.17
C GLU A 167 37.83 -26.86 44.64
N THR A 168 37.41 -25.66 45.05
CA THR A 168 36.79 -25.41 46.36
C THR A 168 35.79 -24.26 46.24
N GLU A 169 34.57 -24.43 46.74
CA GLU A 169 33.61 -23.33 46.92
C GLU A 169 34.08 -22.38 48.03
N GLU A 170 33.85 -21.07 47.88
CA GLU A 170 33.32 -20.24 48.98
C GLU A 170 32.78 -18.88 48.50
N THR A 171 31.48 -18.69 48.69
CA THR A 171 30.81 -17.46 49.15
C THR A 171 31.28 -16.10 48.61
N ARG A 172 30.58 -15.56 47.59
CA ARG A 172 30.47 -14.10 47.39
C ARG A 172 29.02 -13.65 47.29
N LYS A 173 28.64 -12.75 48.20
CA LYS A 173 27.35 -12.05 48.23
C LYS A 173 27.19 -11.11 47.02
N PRO A 174 25.96 -10.80 46.60
CA PRO A 174 25.71 -9.81 45.56
C PRO A 174 26.25 -8.45 46.01
N THR A 175 27.03 -7.79 45.15
CA THR A 175 27.43 -6.40 45.35
C THR A 175 26.53 -5.53 44.49
N GLU A 176 25.82 -4.59 45.13
CA GLU A 176 25.00 -3.59 44.43
C GLU A 176 25.88 -2.80 43.45
N GLU A 177 25.53 -2.80 42.16
CA GLU A 177 26.04 -1.79 41.24
C GLU A 177 25.40 -0.43 41.58
N LYS A 178 26.05 0.31 42.48
CA LYS A 178 25.89 1.76 42.52
C LYS A 178 26.57 2.36 41.29
N PRO A 179 25.88 3.25 40.54
CA PRO A 179 26.42 3.78 39.30
C PRO A 179 27.69 4.60 39.54
N LYS A 180 28.68 4.43 38.67
CA LYS A 180 29.90 5.25 38.66
C LYS A 180 29.56 6.67 38.21
N LEU A 181 29.44 7.60 39.15
CA LEU A 181 29.59 9.02 38.86
C LEU A 181 31.03 9.31 38.44
N SER A 182 31.28 9.43 37.14
CA SER A 182 32.46 10.14 36.63
C SER A 182 32.29 10.61 35.18
N SER A 183 31.44 11.61 34.96
CA SER A 183 31.58 12.53 33.81
C SER A 183 32.02 13.91 34.33
N LYS A 184 32.75 14.67 33.50
CA LYS A 184 33.26 15.99 33.87
C LYS A 184 32.08 16.99 33.95
N PRO A 185 32.11 17.99 34.85
CA PRO A 185 31.04 18.96 34.95
C PRO A 185 30.86 19.74 33.65
N GLY A 186 29.72 19.54 32.97
CA GLY A 186 29.29 20.29 31.78
C GLY A 186 29.16 19.51 30.48
N GLU A 187 29.55 18.23 30.43
CA GLU A 187 29.42 17.38 29.24
C GLU A 187 28.17 16.49 29.36
N VAL A 188 27.15 16.80 28.54
CA VAL A 188 25.86 16.08 28.53
C VAL A 188 26.02 14.79 27.74
N GLU A 189 25.74 13.64 28.36
CA GLU A 189 25.83 12.35 27.70
C GLU A 189 24.71 12.18 26.66
N ILE A 190 25.04 11.77 25.44
CA ILE A 190 24.05 11.53 24.37
C ILE A 190 24.09 10.05 24.00
N THR A 191 22.99 9.34 24.21
CA THR A 191 22.81 7.93 23.84
C THR A 191 21.84 7.84 22.66
N ILE A 192 22.17 7.05 21.63
CA ILE A 192 21.34 6.84 20.44
C ILE A 192 21.14 5.33 20.25
N GLU A 193 19.89 4.87 20.34
CA GLU A 193 19.46 3.46 20.27
C GLU A 193 18.41 3.29 19.18
N ILE A 194 18.84 3.37 17.92
CA ILE A 194 17.94 3.31 16.74
C ILE A 194 18.49 2.25 15.75
N PRO A 195 17.88 1.06 15.67
CA PRO A 195 18.32 0.00 14.76
C PRO A 195 18.31 0.46 13.29
N GLY A 196 19.42 0.25 12.58
CA GLY A 196 19.59 0.72 11.19
C GLY A 196 19.73 2.24 11.03
N GLY A 197 19.88 2.98 12.13
CA GLY A 197 19.92 4.45 12.16
C GLY A 197 21.31 5.10 12.11
N GLU A 198 22.36 4.40 11.69
CA GLU A 198 23.75 4.93 11.71
C GLU A 198 23.89 6.26 10.96
N ASN A 199 23.21 6.39 9.82
CA ASN A 199 23.19 7.63 9.01
C ASN A 199 22.45 8.81 9.68
N LEU A 200 21.70 8.58 10.76
CA LEU A 200 20.98 9.61 11.52
C LEU A 200 21.81 10.20 12.66
N GLU A 201 22.97 9.62 13.00
CA GLU A 201 23.72 9.99 14.20
C GLU A 201 24.17 11.46 14.17
N GLY A 202 24.55 11.99 12.99
CA GLY A 202 24.89 13.39 12.80
C GLY A 202 23.71 14.34 13.04
N ALA A 203 22.55 14.03 12.45
CA ALA A 203 21.33 14.82 12.59
C ALA A 203 20.78 14.81 14.03
N LEU A 204 20.86 13.67 14.72
CA LEU A 204 20.47 13.55 16.14
C LEU A 204 21.45 14.29 17.06
N LYS A 205 22.75 14.29 16.77
CA LYS A 205 23.75 15.12 17.47
C LYS A 205 23.48 16.62 17.27
N GLU A 206 23.12 17.08 16.07
CA GLU A 206 22.77 18.48 15.83
C GLU A 206 21.47 18.89 16.54
N TYR A 207 20.45 18.02 16.50
CA TYR A 207 19.22 18.19 17.26
C TYR A 207 19.51 18.26 18.78
N ALA A 208 20.36 17.39 19.33
CA ALA A 208 20.78 17.43 20.72
C ALA A 208 21.47 18.75 21.11
N LYS A 209 22.35 19.30 20.26
CA LYS A 209 22.99 20.61 20.51
C LYS A 209 21.94 21.70 20.70
N LEU A 210 20.87 21.71 19.90
CA LEU A 210 19.79 22.70 20.01
C LEU A 210 18.99 22.54 21.32
N LEU A 211 18.73 21.31 21.76
CA LEU A 211 18.10 21.05 23.06
C LEU A 211 19.01 21.51 24.22
N ILE A 212 20.32 21.26 24.15
CA ILE A 212 21.30 21.73 25.14
C ILE A 212 21.38 23.27 25.15
N GLN A 213 21.26 23.93 23.99
CA GLN A 213 21.22 25.40 23.91
C GLN A 213 19.95 25.99 24.56
N GLU A 214 18.76 25.42 24.32
CA GLU A 214 17.54 25.86 25.01
C GLU A 214 17.58 25.56 26.51
N ALA A 215 18.15 24.42 26.93
CA ALA A 215 18.34 24.13 28.34
C ALA A 215 19.25 25.16 29.04
N ARG A 216 20.37 25.56 28.41
CA ARG A 216 21.26 26.63 28.92
C ARG A 216 20.57 28.00 29.04
N ARG A 217 19.45 28.24 28.34
CA ARG A 217 18.65 29.47 28.49
C ARG A 217 17.71 29.42 29.71
N ILE A 218 17.57 28.28 30.36
CA ILE A 218 16.80 28.08 31.59
C ILE A 218 17.80 28.09 32.75
N ARG A 219 17.91 29.23 33.45
CA ARG A 219 18.95 29.48 34.47
C ARG A 219 19.02 28.43 35.59
N THR A 220 17.94 27.71 35.85
CA THR A 220 17.84 26.70 36.92
C THR A 220 18.09 25.26 36.44
N LEU A 221 18.24 25.01 35.14
CA LEU A 221 18.28 23.67 34.56
C LEU A 221 19.69 23.25 34.15
N GLN A 222 20.11 22.07 34.61
CA GLN A 222 21.30 21.37 34.12
C GLN A 222 20.87 20.03 33.50
N LEU A 223 21.26 19.77 32.24
CA LEU A 223 21.05 18.47 31.61
C LEU A 223 22.25 17.56 31.88
N ASN A 224 21.97 16.29 32.16
CA ASN A 224 22.97 15.25 32.44
C ASN A 224 23.05 14.24 31.30
N ARG A 225 21.90 13.78 30.78
CA ARG A 225 21.81 12.78 29.70
C ARG A 225 20.64 13.07 28.75
N ILE A 226 20.84 12.76 27.46
CA ILE A 226 19.84 12.78 26.40
C ILE A 226 19.84 11.40 25.74
N GLU A 227 18.70 10.73 25.73
CA GLU A 227 18.55 9.41 25.11
C GLU A 227 17.55 9.51 23.96
N PHE A 228 17.97 9.05 22.79
CA PHE A 228 17.15 8.92 21.59
C PHE A 228 16.98 7.45 21.28
N SER A 229 15.75 6.93 21.33
CA SER A 229 15.44 5.56 20.88
C SER A 229 14.33 5.58 19.85
N GLY A 230 14.22 4.56 19.01
CA GLY A 230 13.21 4.61 17.95
C GLY A 230 13.35 3.58 16.84
N GLU A 231 12.51 3.75 15.82
CA GLU A 231 12.43 2.89 14.64
C GLU A 231 12.46 3.74 13.37
N LEU A 232 13.29 3.36 12.40
CA LEU A 232 13.30 3.95 11.06
C LEU A 232 12.47 3.07 10.11
N SER A 233 11.46 3.64 9.46
CA SER A 233 10.63 2.93 8.48
C SER A 233 10.20 3.86 7.35
N GLY A 234 10.52 3.50 6.10
CA GLY A 234 10.02 4.20 4.90
C GLY A 234 10.32 5.70 4.82
N GLY A 235 11.50 6.16 5.29
CA GLY A 235 11.85 7.59 5.34
C GLY A 235 11.23 8.37 6.51
N VAL A 236 10.60 7.67 7.46
CA VAL A 236 10.02 8.24 8.68
C VAL A 236 10.75 7.68 9.90
N LEU A 237 11.25 8.58 10.76
CA LEU A 237 11.86 8.23 12.04
C LEU A 237 10.83 8.37 13.15
N TYR A 238 10.42 7.25 13.73
CA TYR A 238 9.61 7.24 14.93
C TYR A 238 10.51 7.37 16.16
N LEU A 239 10.60 8.58 16.71
CA LEU A 239 11.56 8.97 17.72
C LEU A 239 10.93 9.06 19.12
N ASN A 240 11.57 8.42 20.09
CA ASN A 240 11.38 8.66 21.51
C ASN A 240 12.52 9.56 22.01
N VAL A 241 12.21 10.54 22.86
CA VAL A 241 13.20 11.47 23.42
C VAL A 241 13.10 11.48 24.93
N HIS A 242 14.16 11.08 25.61
CA HIS A 242 14.25 11.11 27.07
C HIS A 242 15.36 12.09 27.48
N LEU A 243 15.00 13.13 28.24
CA LEU A 243 15.94 14.09 28.81
C LEU A 243 16.05 13.88 30.32
N CYS A 244 17.27 13.74 30.82
CA CYS A 244 17.57 13.57 32.24
C CYS A 244 18.41 14.75 32.75
N GLY A 245 18.03 15.36 33.87
CA GLY A 245 18.70 16.55 34.41
C GLY A 245 18.39 16.87 35.87
N HIS A 246 18.84 18.05 36.29
CA HIS A 246 18.68 18.65 37.62
C HIS A 246 18.04 20.04 37.47
N SER A 247 17.07 20.41 38.32
CA SER A 247 16.50 21.76 38.33
C SER A 247 16.30 22.32 39.74
N GLU A 248 17.06 23.36 40.07
CA GLU A 248 16.95 24.03 41.36
C GLU A 248 15.63 24.83 41.52
N GLY A 249 14.95 24.64 42.65
CA GLY A 249 13.84 25.48 43.11
C GLY A 249 12.44 25.15 42.56
N GLN A 250 11.47 26.03 42.88
CA GLN A 250 10.04 25.85 42.56
C GLN A 250 9.70 25.99 41.06
N MET A 251 10.67 26.33 40.20
CA MET A 251 10.46 26.54 38.76
C MET A 251 10.55 25.26 37.90
N ARG A 252 10.67 24.09 38.54
CA ARG A 252 10.82 22.79 37.87
C ARG A 252 9.78 22.52 36.78
N GLU A 253 8.49 22.72 37.06
CA GLU A 253 7.43 22.50 36.04
C GLU A 253 7.58 23.42 34.82
N VAL A 254 8.07 24.64 35.03
CA VAL A 254 8.28 25.63 33.96
C VAL A 254 9.48 25.20 33.09
N ALA A 255 10.54 24.69 33.71
CA ALA A 255 11.67 24.09 33.00
C ALA A 255 11.23 22.87 32.18
N GLU A 256 10.45 21.96 32.78
CA GLU A 256 9.93 20.75 32.15
C GLU A 256 9.04 21.07 30.93
N LYS A 257 8.01 21.92 31.11
CA LYS A 257 7.11 22.38 30.03
C LYS A 257 7.88 23.08 28.90
N ARG A 258 8.91 23.87 29.23
CA ARG A 258 9.76 24.55 28.24
C ARG A 258 10.66 23.57 27.48
N MET A 259 11.16 22.51 28.11
CA MET A 259 11.91 21.46 27.41
C MET A 259 11.01 20.61 26.51
N LEU A 260 9.80 20.22 26.95
CA LEU A 260 8.81 19.54 26.10
C LEU A 260 8.47 20.37 24.84
N HIS A 261 8.32 21.69 25.00
CA HIS A 261 8.15 22.61 23.88
C HIS A 261 9.41 22.67 22.98
N ALA A 262 10.62 22.72 23.55
CA ALA A 262 11.87 22.74 22.79
C ALA A 262 12.05 21.47 21.93
N ILE A 263 11.75 20.29 22.47
CA ILE A 263 11.74 19.00 21.75
C ILE A 263 10.82 19.10 20.53
N SER A 264 9.56 19.51 20.74
CA SER A 264 8.56 19.65 19.67
C SER A 264 8.97 20.67 18.60
N LYS A 265 9.55 21.81 19.03
CA LYS A 265 9.97 22.93 18.17
C LYS A 265 11.19 22.60 17.31
N HIS A 266 12.16 21.85 17.86
CA HIS A 266 13.45 21.61 17.19
C HIS A 266 13.53 20.27 16.45
N ALA A 267 12.58 19.34 16.65
CA ALA A 267 12.55 18.07 15.93
C ALA A 267 12.69 18.18 14.38
N PRO A 268 12.09 19.17 13.67
CA PRO A 268 12.25 19.31 12.22
C PRO A 268 13.68 19.51 11.71
N VAL A 269 14.66 19.75 12.60
CA VAL A 269 16.09 19.76 12.23
C VAL A 269 16.52 18.41 11.65
N ILE A 270 16.00 17.29 12.19
CA ILE A 270 16.36 15.94 11.74
C ILE A 270 16.01 15.74 10.26
N LEU A 271 14.86 16.29 9.81
CA LEU A 271 14.45 16.26 8.41
C LEU A 271 15.40 17.08 7.51
N ARG A 272 15.94 18.21 8.00
CA ARG A 272 16.83 19.05 7.19
C ARG A 272 18.24 18.47 7.05
N GLU A 273 18.73 17.78 8.08
CA GLU A 273 20.09 17.23 8.11
C GLU A 273 20.19 15.81 7.53
N ALA A 274 19.10 15.03 7.53
CA ALA A 274 19.11 13.62 7.08
C ALA A 274 17.98 13.21 6.13
N ASP A 275 17.13 14.15 5.67
CA ASP A 275 15.97 13.91 4.80
C ASP A 275 14.97 12.84 5.32
N VAL A 276 14.95 12.64 6.63
CA VAL A 276 14.07 11.68 7.30
C VAL A 276 13.08 12.42 8.21
N LYS A 277 11.78 12.19 8.01
CA LYS A 277 10.71 12.88 8.74
C LYS A 277 10.60 12.37 10.18
N PRO A 278 10.84 13.19 11.21
CA PRO A 278 10.70 12.76 12.60
C PRO A 278 9.24 12.79 13.07
N ILE A 279 8.80 11.72 13.71
CA ILE A 279 7.53 11.61 14.43
C ILE A 279 7.85 11.28 15.88
N LEU A 280 7.58 12.23 16.77
CA LEU A 280 7.77 12.04 18.22
C LEU A 280 6.68 11.08 18.74
N ARG A 281 7.08 9.88 19.20
CA ARG A 281 6.19 8.86 19.79
C ARG A 281 6.09 9.01 21.31
N ASP A 282 7.21 8.95 22.02
CA ASP A 282 7.31 9.18 23.47
C ASP A 282 8.26 10.36 23.78
N ILE A 283 7.92 11.17 24.78
CA ILE A 283 8.72 12.30 25.21
C ILE A 283 8.70 12.34 26.74
N ARG A 284 9.88 12.17 27.36
CA ARG A 284 10.03 12.21 28.82
C ARG A 284 11.11 13.21 29.22
N VAL A 285 10.85 13.99 30.27
CA VAL A 285 11.79 14.96 30.84
C VAL A 285 11.88 14.70 32.34
N SER A 286 12.90 13.96 32.76
CA SER A 286 13.13 13.53 34.14
C SER A 286 14.10 14.47 34.82
N LEU A 287 13.60 15.24 35.78
CA LEU A 287 14.41 16.11 36.64
C LEU A 287 14.51 15.51 38.04
N ASP A 288 15.72 15.44 38.62
CA ASP A 288 15.97 15.13 40.04
C ASP A 288 15.40 13.80 40.56
N GLY A 289 15.50 12.72 39.75
CA GLY A 289 15.18 11.35 40.18
C GLY A 289 13.72 11.10 40.57
N LYS A 290 12.86 12.13 40.52
CA LYS A 290 11.40 12.00 40.63
C LYS A 290 10.83 11.97 39.22
N GLU A 291 10.45 10.79 38.78
CA GLU A 291 9.49 10.65 37.68
C GLU A 291 8.13 11.16 38.15
N LEU A 292 7.85 12.43 37.89
CA LEU A 292 6.53 12.72 37.37
C LEU A 292 6.55 12.19 35.94
N LYS A 293 5.86 11.06 35.70
CA LYS A 293 5.36 10.79 34.35
C LYS A 293 4.71 12.09 33.88
N PRO A 294 4.93 12.54 32.62
CA PRO A 294 4.27 13.74 32.11
C PRO A 294 2.80 13.63 32.49
N GLN A 295 2.24 14.68 33.11
CA GLN A 295 0.83 14.69 33.50
C GLN A 295 0.06 14.14 32.32
N GLU A 296 -0.42 12.92 32.49
CA GLU A 296 -0.98 12.17 31.40
C GLU A 296 -2.15 13.04 30.97
N ILE A 297 -2.12 13.58 29.74
CA ILE A 297 -3.24 14.33 29.18
C ILE A 297 -4.32 13.31 28.79
N VAL A 298 -4.72 12.56 29.81
CA VAL A 298 -6.08 12.20 30.14
C VAL A 298 -6.91 13.47 30.43
N GLU A 299 -6.89 14.41 29.49
CA GLU A 299 -8.16 14.66 28.80
C GLU A 299 -8.62 13.27 28.38
N LYS A 300 -9.44 12.63 29.24
CA LYS A 300 -10.02 11.33 28.95
C LYS A 300 -10.60 11.49 27.56
N ASP A 301 -10.25 10.59 26.64
CA ASP A 301 -10.92 10.47 25.34
C ASP A 301 -12.35 9.92 25.59
N LYS A 302 -13.11 10.68 26.38
CA LYS A 302 -14.52 10.52 26.71
C LYS A 302 -15.24 10.80 25.41
N LYS A 303 -15.44 9.72 24.65
CA LYS A 303 -16.46 9.69 23.62
C LYS A 303 -17.80 9.96 24.27
N LYS A 304 -18.28 11.19 24.12
CA LYS A 304 -19.64 11.57 24.43
C LYS A 304 -20.52 10.97 23.35
N THR A 305 -21.36 10.02 23.76
CA THR A 305 -22.40 9.47 22.88
C THR A 305 -23.73 10.06 23.32
N GLY A 306 -24.45 10.70 22.39
CA GLY A 306 -25.67 11.42 22.71
C GLY A 306 -26.61 11.57 21.52
N LYS A 307 -27.86 11.93 21.82
CA LYS A 307 -28.90 12.20 20.83
C LYS A 307 -28.77 13.64 20.35
N VAL A 308 -28.76 13.84 19.04
CA VAL A 308 -28.55 15.15 18.40
C VAL A 308 -29.88 15.85 18.11
N GLY A 309 -30.91 15.09 17.73
CA GLY A 309 -32.26 15.59 17.43
C GLY A 309 -33.26 15.41 18.59
N LYS A 310 -34.33 16.23 18.59
CA LYS A 310 -35.46 16.14 19.55
C LYS A 310 -36.28 14.85 19.41
N ASP A 311 -36.23 14.24 18.23
CA ASP A 311 -36.81 12.96 17.86
C ASP A 311 -36.00 11.75 18.36
N GLY A 312 -34.75 11.95 18.78
CA GLY A 312 -33.90 10.92 19.34
C GLY A 312 -33.46 9.81 18.37
N LYS A 313 -33.72 9.99 17.08
CA LYS A 313 -33.38 9.08 15.96
C LYS A 313 -31.93 9.19 15.50
N ILE A 314 -31.28 10.30 15.82
CA ILE A 314 -29.92 10.64 15.39
C ILE A 314 -28.98 10.56 16.59
N THR A 315 -28.05 9.61 16.57
CA THR A 315 -26.98 9.47 17.56
C THR A 315 -25.65 9.94 16.98
N LEU A 316 -24.89 10.64 17.83
CA LEU A 316 -23.50 11.03 17.55
C LEU A 316 -22.62 10.48 18.68
N SER A 317 -21.49 9.90 18.32
CA SER A 317 -20.40 9.52 19.22
C SER A 317 -19.13 10.22 18.78
N VAL A 318 -18.62 11.13 19.61
CA VAL A 318 -17.41 11.93 19.33
C VAL A 318 -16.77 12.37 20.65
N LEU A 319 -15.51 12.79 20.61
CA LEU A 319 -14.84 13.40 21.78
C LEU A 319 -15.63 14.60 22.31
N GLU A 320 -15.63 14.76 23.64
CA GLU A 320 -16.44 15.76 24.35
C GLU A 320 -16.07 17.21 24.01
N ASP A 321 -14.80 17.47 23.65
CA ASP A 321 -14.26 18.78 23.26
C ASP A 321 -14.88 19.34 21.97
N VAL A 322 -15.04 18.49 20.95
CA VAL A 322 -15.60 18.87 19.64
C VAL A 322 -17.10 18.57 19.49
N TRP A 323 -17.75 18.07 20.56
CA TRP A 323 -19.16 17.67 20.56
C TRP A 323 -20.09 18.71 19.92
N THR A 324 -19.96 19.98 20.28
CA THR A 324 -20.83 21.06 19.79
C THR A 324 -20.73 21.25 18.27
N TYR A 325 -19.53 21.15 17.72
CA TYR A 325 -19.23 21.34 16.30
C TYR A 325 -19.80 20.20 15.46
N PHE A 326 -19.51 18.94 15.83
CA PHE A 326 -20.08 17.78 15.15
C PHE A 326 -21.60 17.67 15.36
N SER A 327 -22.12 18.06 16.53
CA SER A 327 -23.57 18.09 16.78
C SER A 327 -24.30 19.11 15.89
N ALA A 328 -23.69 20.26 15.60
CA ALA A 328 -24.22 21.24 14.64
C ALA A 328 -24.16 20.69 13.20
N MET A 329 -22.99 20.20 12.78
CA MET A 329 -22.79 19.59 11.46
C MET A 329 -23.77 18.44 11.18
N THR A 330 -23.97 17.53 12.14
CA THR A 330 -24.93 16.43 12.02
C THR A 330 -26.38 16.92 11.83
N LYS A 331 -26.78 18.03 12.48
CA LYS A 331 -28.13 18.62 12.30
C LYS A 331 -28.29 19.19 10.89
N THR A 332 -27.31 19.96 10.43
CA THR A 332 -27.36 20.62 9.12
C THR A 332 -27.34 19.58 8.00
N ALA A 333 -26.44 18.60 8.05
CA ALA A 333 -26.35 17.53 7.07
C ALA A 333 -27.64 16.69 6.97
N VAL A 334 -28.28 16.34 8.10
CA VAL A 334 -29.56 15.62 8.09
C VAL A 334 -30.74 16.51 7.67
N GLY A 335 -30.63 17.83 7.87
CA GLY A 335 -31.56 18.81 7.31
C GLY A 335 -31.49 18.84 5.78
N GLU A 336 -30.30 19.04 5.23
CA GLU A 336 -30.08 19.08 3.77
C GLU A 336 -30.43 17.75 3.09
N MET A 337 -30.16 16.61 3.72
CA MET A 337 -30.64 15.30 3.20
C MET A 337 -32.16 15.28 3.08
N ARG A 338 -32.89 15.81 4.07
CA ARG A 338 -34.35 15.88 4.06
C ARG A 338 -34.86 16.82 2.95
N ASP A 339 -34.22 17.97 2.79
CA ASP A 339 -34.56 18.94 1.75
C ASP A 339 -34.28 18.40 0.33
N ALA A 340 -33.28 17.51 0.20
CA ALA A 340 -32.99 16.73 -1.01
C ALA A 340 -33.94 15.52 -1.23
N GLY A 341 -35.01 15.36 -0.43
CA GLY A 341 -35.96 14.25 -0.57
C GLY A 341 -35.50 12.90 0.02
N ILE A 342 -34.50 12.92 0.90
CA ILE A 342 -33.97 11.74 1.59
C ILE A 342 -34.38 11.81 3.07
N LYS A 343 -35.46 11.11 3.43
CA LYS A 343 -35.97 11.09 4.79
C LYS A 343 -35.17 10.11 5.65
N VAL A 344 -34.30 10.65 6.50
CA VAL A 344 -33.52 9.86 7.47
C VAL A 344 -34.43 9.39 8.62
N ASP A 345 -34.58 8.08 8.79
CA ASP A 345 -35.39 7.47 9.85
C ASP A 345 -34.58 7.03 11.07
N ALA A 346 -33.31 6.68 10.89
CA ALA A 346 -32.32 6.55 11.95
C ALA A 346 -30.93 6.91 11.42
N ALA A 347 -30.07 7.46 12.27
CA ALA A 347 -28.70 7.79 11.89
C ALA A 347 -27.75 7.63 13.07
N ASN A 348 -26.60 7.02 12.82
CA ASN A 348 -25.51 6.91 13.79
C ASN A 348 -24.20 7.42 13.19
N PHE A 349 -23.66 8.47 13.79
CA PHE A 349 -22.37 9.08 13.44
C PHE A 349 -21.34 8.68 14.49
N ASP A 350 -20.38 7.81 14.14
CA ASP A 350 -19.21 7.51 14.98
C ASP A 350 -17.98 8.24 14.41
N VAL A 351 -17.51 9.24 15.15
CA VAL A 351 -16.33 10.03 14.80
C VAL A 351 -15.14 9.49 15.60
N LYS A 352 -14.07 9.15 14.89
CA LYS A 352 -12.81 8.64 15.46
C LYS A 352 -11.68 9.63 15.23
N GLY A 353 -10.59 9.50 16.00
CA GLY A 353 -9.43 10.39 15.93
C GLY A 353 -9.55 11.64 16.81
N ARG A 354 -8.55 12.52 16.72
CA ARG A 354 -8.37 13.71 17.60
C ARG A 354 -7.62 14.86 16.90
N ARG A 355 -6.50 14.55 16.22
CA ARG A 355 -5.79 15.49 15.32
C ARG A 355 -6.40 15.50 13.92
N GLU A 356 -6.68 14.31 13.42
CA GLU A 356 -7.48 14.06 12.22
C GLU A 356 -8.77 13.35 12.68
N PHE A 357 -9.89 13.61 12.02
CA PHE A 357 -11.18 13.02 12.37
C PHE A 357 -11.76 12.19 11.23
N GLU A 358 -12.08 10.93 11.52
CA GLU A 358 -12.76 10.01 10.60
C GLU A 358 -14.23 9.92 10.97
N ILE A 359 -15.11 10.41 10.08
CA ILE A 359 -16.56 10.27 10.23
C ILE A 359 -16.98 8.93 9.62
N ASN A 360 -17.57 8.07 10.44
CA ASN A 360 -18.23 6.84 10.02
C ASN A 360 -19.73 6.99 10.26
N VAL A 361 -20.53 6.86 9.20
CA VAL A 361 -21.98 7.11 9.25
C VAL A 361 -22.73 5.84 8.86
N LYS A 362 -23.74 5.49 9.66
CA LYS A 362 -24.76 4.50 9.32
C LYS A 362 -26.11 5.19 9.28
N LEU A 363 -26.80 5.13 8.13
CA LEU A 363 -28.08 5.80 7.91
C LEU A 363 -29.14 4.77 7.50
N ALA A 364 -30.30 4.81 8.15
CA ALA A 364 -31.51 4.19 7.64
C ALA A 364 -32.37 5.28 6.97
N VAL A 365 -32.62 5.16 5.67
CA VAL A 365 -33.28 6.21 4.86
C VAL A 365 -34.50 5.70 4.10
N GLU A 366 -35.52 6.54 4.03
CA GLU A 366 -36.68 6.42 3.15
C GLU A 366 -36.56 7.48 2.05
N THR A 367 -36.53 7.08 0.79
CA THR A 367 -36.45 8.01 -0.35
C THR A 367 -37.15 7.45 -1.58
N SER A 368 -37.55 8.34 -2.48
CA SER A 368 -38.09 8.02 -3.81
C SER A 368 -37.04 8.06 -4.91
N LEU A 369 -35.80 8.47 -4.60
CA LEU A 369 -34.67 8.47 -5.53
C LEU A 369 -34.14 7.04 -5.73
N THR A 370 -33.34 6.83 -6.78
CA THR A 370 -32.62 5.56 -6.92
C THR A 370 -31.57 5.40 -5.82
N GLU A 371 -31.24 4.15 -5.46
CA GLU A 371 -30.30 3.85 -4.38
C GLU A 371 -28.91 4.48 -4.63
N ASP A 372 -28.45 4.48 -5.89
CA ASP A 372 -27.20 5.12 -6.32
C ASP A 372 -27.24 6.66 -6.21
N GLU A 373 -28.31 7.31 -6.67
CA GLU A 373 -28.47 8.77 -6.60
C GLU A 373 -28.54 9.24 -5.14
N ALA A 374 -29.30 8.54 -4.31
CA ALA A 374 -29.41 8.81 -2.89
C ALA A 374 -28.07 8.63 -2.18
N GLN A 375 -27.32 7.55 -2.46
CA GLN A 375 -26.02 7.32 -1.83
C GLN A 375 -24.97 8.36 -2.26
N ARG A 376 -25.00 8.83 -3.52
CA ARG A 376 -24.17 9.95 -3.99
C ARG A 376 -24.52 11.25 -3.26
N ALA A 377 -25.79 11.65 -3.28
CA ALA A 377 -26.25 12.87 -2.61
C ALA A 377 -25.90 12.90 -1.12
N ILE A 378 -26.10 11.77 -0.41
CA ILE A 378 -25.68 11.61 1.00
C ILE A 378 -24.17 11.83 1.16
N ARG A 379 -23.33 11.21 0.32
CA ARG A 379 -21.87 11.34 0.40
C ARG A 379 -21.41 12.76 0.10
N ASP A 380 -22.01 13.43 -0.88
CA ASP A 380 -21.65 14.78 -1.27
C ASP A 380 -21.99 15.80 -0.17
N ILE A 381 -23.17 15.69 0.44
CA ILE A 381 -23.57 16.48 1.62
C ILE A 381 -22.58 16.24 2.77
N LEU A 382 -22.29 14.98 3.12
CA LEU A 382 -21.36 14.66 4.21
C LEU A 382 -19.94 15.18 3.96
N ASN A 383 -19.42 15.05 2.73
CA ASN A 383 -18.10 15.54 2.34
C ASN A 383 -18.03 17.07 2.34
N HIS A 384 -19.07 17.75 1.88
CA HIS A 384 -19.16 19.22 1.94
C HIS A 384 -19.06 19.70 3.40
N HIS A 385 -19.92 19.17 4.28
CA HIS A 385 -19.92 19.54 5.70
C HIS A 385 -18.65 19.13 6.43
N ALA A 386 -18.05 17.98 6.13
CA ALA A 386 -16.76 17.58 6.69
C ALA A 386 -15.65 18.56 6.31
N LYS A 387 -15.63 19.03 5.05
CA LYS A 387 -14.64 20.00 4.55
C LYS A 387 -14.80 21.38 5.18
N GLU A 388 -16.03 21.90 5.31
CA GLU A 388 -16.27 23.18 5.98
C GLU A 388 -15.99 23.10 7.49
N LEU A 389 -16.32 21.99 8.14
CA LEU A 389 -15.96 21.74 9.54
C LEU A 389 -14.45 21.66 9.74
N GLY A 390 -13.72 21.03 8.81
CA GLY A 390 -12.26 20.92 8.84
C GLY A 390 -11.56 22.27 8.74
N LYS A 391 -12.03 23.16 7.85
CA LYS A 391 -11.58 24.57 7.79
C LYS A 391 -11.85 25.31 9.10
N THR A 392 -13.01 25.08 9.71
CA THR A 392 -13.45 25.78 10.93
C THR A 392 -12.65 25.35 12.16
N LEU A 393 -12.21 24.10 12.22
CA LEU A 393 -11.46 23.53 13.34
C LEU A 393 -9.93 23.51 13.13
N ASP A 394 -9.45 23.93 11.96
CA ASP A 394 -8.05 23.76 11.50
C ASP A 394 -7.54 22.32 11.67
N ARG A 395 -8.39 21.35 11.29
CA ARG A 395 -8.13 19.91 11.41
C ARG A 395 -8.58 19.17 10.16
N TYR A 396 -7.87 18.10 9.81
CA TYR A 396 -8.27 17.24 8.70
C TYR A 396 -9.47 16.37 9.12
N ILE A 397 -10.55 16.38 8.32
CA ILE A 397 -11.77 15.62 8.57
C ILE A 397 -12.17 14.90 7.30
N THR A 398 -12.33 13.58 7.38
CA THR A 398 -12.68 12.71 6.24
C THR A 398 -13.91 11.88 6.55
N VAL A 399 -14.74 11.66 5.53
CA VAL A 399 -15.84 10.70 5.59
C VAL A 399 -15.30 9.35 5.11
N HIS A 400 -15.15 8.39 6.02
CA HIS A 400 -14.51 7.11 5.72
C HIS A 400 -15.54 6.06 5.29
N THR A 401 -16.52 5.77 6.13
CA THR A 401 -17.58 4.79 5.86
C THR A 401 -18.93 5.48 5.81
N VAL A 402 -19.73 5.20 4.78
CA VAL A 402 -21.14 5.60 4.69
C VAL A 402 -21.97 4.38 4.31
N ASP A 403 -22.48 3.70 5.33
CA ASP A 403 -23.45 2.60 5.20
C ASP A 403 -24.86 3.20 5.11
N VAL A 404 -25.60 2.86 4.05
CA VAL A 404 -26.98 3.32 3.84
C VAL A 404 -27.91 2.11 3.72
N GLU A 405 -28.88 2.02 4.61
CA GLU A 405 -29.94 1.02 4.62
C GLU A 405 -31.23 1.65 4.11
N PHE A 406 -31.73 1.17 2.96
CA PHE A 406 -32.95 1.69 2.35
C PHE A 406 -34.19 1.02 2.93
N VAL A 407 -34.94 1.75 3.74
CA VAL A 407 -36.18 1.27 4.38
C VAL A 407 -37.34 1.38 3.39
N ARG A 408 -37.54 0.34 2.60
CA ARG A 408 -38.73 0.22 1.75
C ARG A 408 -39.96 -0.04 2.62
N LYS A 409 -40.88 0.91 2.74
CA LYS A 409 -42.21 0.62 3.31
C LYS A 409 -42.87 -0.49 2.48
N PRO A 410 -43.51 -1.51 3.11
CA PRO A 410 -44.45 -2.35 2.38
C PRO A 410 -45.56 -1.45 1.84
N ALA A 411 -45.83 -1.54 0.54
CA ALA A 411 -46.76 -0.65 -0.13
C ALA A 411 -48.16 -0.80 0.46
N ALA A 412 -48.62 0.22 1.18
CA ALA A 412 -50.04 0.38 1.43
C ALA A 412 -50.74 0.57 0.08
N VAL A 413 -51.82 -0.16 -0.15
CA VAL A 413 -52.63 -0.05 -1.37
C VAL A 413 -53.21 1.36 -1.43
N VAL A 414 -52.74 2.17 -2.40
CA VAL A 414 -53.32 3.49 -2.69
C VAL A 414 -53.88 3.44 -4.11
N THR A 415 -55.20 3.60 -4.19
CA THR A 415 -55.97 3.75 -5.42
C THR A 415 -55.52 4.98 -6.22
N PRO A 416 -55.66 4.97 -7.56
CA PRO A 416 -55.20 6.08 -8.39
C PRO A 416 -56.14 7.29 -8.26
N SER A 417 -55.62 8.40 -7.73
CA SER A 417 -56.15 9.74 -7.99
C SER A 417 -55.05 10.59 -8.60
N GLY A 418 -55.36 11.27 -9.71
CA GLY A 418 -54.34 11.86 -10.57
C GLY A 418 -54.09 13.35 -10.32
N SER A 419 -52.91 13.83 -10.71
CA SER A 419 -52.79 15.13 -11.36
C SER A 419 -51.53 15.23 -12.24
N LYS A 420 -51.76 15.57 -13.52
CA LYS A 420 -50.82 16.25 -14.44
C LYS A 420 -50.19 17.48 -13.74
N VAL A 421 -49.03 18.04 -14.11
CA VAL A 421 -48.16 18.04 -15.33
C VAL A 421 -46.68 18.23 -14.86
N THR A 422 -45.59 18.24 -15.65
CA THR A 422 -45.35 18.42 -17.11
C THR A 422 -43.99 17.83 -17.50
N SER A 423 -43.87 17.19 -18.67
CA SER A 423 -42.61 17.06 -19.42
C SER A 423 -42.92 16.68 -20.88
N SER A 424 -43.39 17.67 -21.66
CA SER A 424 -43.87 17.42 -23.03
C SER A 424 -42.79 16.85 -23.94
N LYS A 425 -41.54 17.33 -23.83
CA LYS A 425 -40.43 16.88 -24.68
C LYS A 425 -40.02 15.42 -24.45
N ALA A 426 -40.04 14.92 -23.22
CA ALA A 426 -39.68 13.52 -22.94
C ALA A 426 -40.71 12.53 -23.52
N ALA A 427 -42.00 12.87 -23.42
CA ALA A 427 -43.07 12.11 -24.07
C ALA A 427 -42.96 12.16 -25.60
N GLU A 428 -42.68 13.33 -26.17
CA GLU A 428 -42.46 13.49 -27.62
C GLU A 428 -41.28 12.68 -28.14
N ILE A 429 -40.17 12.61 -27.39
CA ILE A 429 -38.99 11.82 -27.74
C ILE A 429 -39.27 10.32 -27.64
N LEU A 430 -39.96 9.85 -26.59
CA LEU A 430 -40.35 8.45 -26.45
C LEU A 430 -41.32 8.03 -27.55
N GLN A 431 -42.26 8.90 -27.94
CA GLN A 431 -43.20 8.61 -29.00
C GLN A 431 -42.51 8.60 -30.39
N LYS A 432 -41.67 9.59 -30.68
CA LYS A 432 -40.82 9.59 -31.89
C LYS A 432 -39.88 8.38 -31.97
N LYS A 433 -39.36 7.89 -30.84
CA LYS A 433 -38.56 6.66 -30.77
C LYS A 433 -39.40 5.41 -31.07
N ALA A 434 -40.60 5.30 -30.49
CA ALA A 434 -41.51 4.19 -30.76
C ALA A 434 -42.03 4.17 -32.22
N ASP A 435 -42.21 5.35 -32.81
CA ASP A 435 -42.61 5.47 -34.21
C ASP A 435 -41.44 5.14 -35.16
N LEU A 436 -40.21 5.57 -34.84
CA LEU A 436 -38.98 5.14 -35.53
C LEU A 436 -38.73 3.63 -35.42
N GLU A 437 -38.97 3.03 -34.25
CA GLU A 437 -38.83 1.57 -34.06
C GLU A 437 -39.82 0.79 -34.93
N LYS A 438 -41.07 1.24 -35.05
CA LYS A 438 -42.05 0.66 -35.98
C LYS A 438 -41.71 0.90 -37.44
N GLU A 439 -41.13 2.05 -37.77
CA GLU A 439 -40.73 2.38 -39.14
C GLU A 439 -39.51 1.55 -39.58
N VAL A 440 -38.55 1.34 -38.67
CA VAL A 440 -37.44 0.39 -38.85
C VAL A 440 -37.95 -1.05 -38.95
N GLU A 441 -38.87 -1.50 -38.09
CA GLU A 441 -39.47 -2.85 -38.19
C GLU A 441 -40.20 -3.04 -39.53
N LYS A 442 -40.92 -2.01 -40.00
CA LYS A 442 -41.58 -2.01 -41.31
C LYS A 442 -40.60 -2.04 -42.47
N LEU A 443 -39.49 -1.29 -42.40
CA LEU A 443 -38.42 -1.32 -43.41
C LEU A 443 -37.70 -2.67 -43.44
N LEU A 444 -37.44 -3.30 -42.28
CA LEU A 444 -36.84 -4.63 -42.18
C LEU A 444 -37.76 -5.72 -42.75
N ARG A 445 -39.08 -5.66 -42.48
CA ARG A 445 -40.06 -6.55 -43.11
C ARG A 445 -40.20 -6.30 -44.62
N GLN A 446 -40.15 -5.05 -45.07
CA GLN A 446 -40.17 -4.70 -46.50
C GLN A 446 -38.90 -5.13 -47.25
N ALA A 447 -37.76 -5.24 -46.55
CA ALA A 447 -36.52 -5.80 -47.08
C ALA A 447 -36.53 -7.35 -47.17
N GLY A 448 -37.56 -8.02 -46.60
CA GLY A 448 -37.73 -9.48 -46.71
C GLY A 448 -36.72 -10.30 -45.91
N VAL A 449 -36.28 -9.81 -44.73
CA VAL A 449 -35.20 -10.44 -43.94
C VAL A 449 -35.68 -10.94 -42.58
N ASP A 450 -36.63 -11.89 -42.58
CA ASP A 450 -37.12 -12.51 -41.34
C ASP A 450 -36.05 -13.40 -40.65
N GLU A 451 -35.05 -13.88 -41.40
CA GLU A 451 -33.98 -14.78 -40.90
C GLU A 451 -32.95 -14.10 -39.98
N LEU A 452 -32.83 -12.77 -40.00
CA LEU A 452 -31.88 -12.06 -39.13
C LEU A 452 -32.37 -11.93 -37.68
N SER A 453 -33.66 -12.13 -37.40
CA SER A 453 -34.22 -12.05 -36.05
C SER A 453 -33.52 -13.03 -35.08
N PHE A 454 -33.41 -14.30 -35.50
CA PHE A 454 -32.74 -15.37 -34.76
C PHE A 454 -31.25 -15.06 -34.57
N LEU A 455 -30.57 -14.62 -35.64
CA LEU A 455 -29.16 -14.22 -35.59
C LEU A 455 -28.93 -13.00 -34.68
N THR A 456 -29.86 -12.04 -34.61
CA THR A 456 -29.74 -10.91 -33.66
C THR A 456 -29.94 -11.34 -32.21
N GLU A 457 -30.81 -12.31 -31.90
CA GLU A 457 -30.91 -12.85 -30.54
C GLU A 457 -29.69 -13.69 -30.14
N GLU A 458 -29.17 -14.52 -31.06
CA GLU A 458 -27.96 -15.32 -30.81
C GLU A 458 -26.73 -14.42 -30.66
N LYS A 459 -26.48 -13.48 -31.59
CA LYS A 459 -25.39 -12.48 -31.48
C LYS A 459 -25.52 -11.63 -30.22
N LYS A 460 -26.75 -11.30 -29.81
CA LYS A 460 -27.00 -10.58 -28.55
C LYS A 460 -26.61 -11.44 -27.34
N LYS A 461 -27.06 -12.69 -27.26
CA LYS A 461 -26.67 -13.65 -26.21
C LYS A 461 -25.16 -13.90 -26.19
N GLU A 462 -24.51 -14.05 -27.35
CA GLU A 462 -23.05 -14.15 -27.46
C GLU A 462 -22.35 -12.89 -26.93
N SER A 463 -22.85 -11.69 -27.29
CA SER A 463 -22.28 -10.42 -26.82
C SER A 463 -22.47 -10.22 -25.30
N GLU A 464 -23.62 -10.59 -24.76
CA GLU A 464 -23.90 -10.55 -23.32
C GLU A 464 -23.02 -11.56 -22.56
N GLN A 465 -22.84 -12.79 -23.09
CA GLN A 465 -21.92 -13.78 -22.53
C GLN A 465 -20.44 -13.36 -22.63
N ALA A 466 -20.03 -12.70 -23.73
CA ALA A 466 -18.66 -12.18 -23.87
C ALA A 466 -18.38 -11.04 -22.88
N LEU A 467 -19.34 -10.11 -22.71
CA LEU A 467 -19.25 -9.04 -21.72
C LEU A 467 -19.25 -9.57 -20.28
N LEU A 468 -20.05 -10.61 -19.98
CA LEU A 468 -20.02 -11.29 -18.68
C LEU A 468 -18.67 -11.98 -18.44
N LYS A 469 -18.15 -12.75 -19.39
CA LYS A 469 -16.81 -13.37 -19.29
C LYS A 469 -15.71 -12.34 -19.04
N SER A 470 -15.74 -11.22 -19.76
CA SER A 470 -14.74 -10.13 -19.61
C SER A 470 -14.72 -9.47 -18.22
N ARG A 471 -15.79 -9.62 -17.42
CA ARG A 471 -15.85 -9.15 -16.03
C ARG A 471 -15.58 -10.27 -15.02
N ILE A 472 -16.02 -11.49 -15.33
CA ILE A 472 -15.88 -12.65 -14.45
C ILE A 472 -14.43 -13.14 -14.38
N GLU A 473 -13.69 -13.19 -15.50
CA GLU A 473 -12.30 -13.66 -15.48
C GLU A 473 -11.38 -12.78 -14.61
N PRO A 474 -11.34 -11.43 -14.75
CA PRO A 474 -10.57 -10.57 -13.84
C PRO A 474 -10.99 -10.71 -12.38
N ALA A 475 -12.30 -10.82 -12.11
CA ALA A 475 -12.80 -11.03 -10.75
C ALA A 475 -12.29 -12.36 -10.15
N MET A 476 -12.19 -13.42 -10.95
CA MET A 476 -11.71 -14.74 -10.48
C MET A 476 -10.19 -14.78 -10.27
N GLU A 477 -9.41 -14.06 -11.09
CA GLU A 477 -7.98 -13.89 -10.83
C GLU A 477 -7.73 -13.08 -9.55
N VAL A 478 -8.48 -12.00 -9.32
CA VAL A 478 -8.40 -11.19 -8.09
C VAL A 478 -8.90 -11.96 -6.87
N LEU A 479 -9.95 -12.77 -6.99
CA LEU A 479 -10.38 -13.68 -5.94
C LEU A 479 -9.27 -14.67 -5.58
N LYS A 480 -8.64 -15.29 -6.58
CA LYS A 480 -7.53 -16.24 -6.40
C LYS A 480 -6.32 -15.60 -5.71
N SER A 481 -5.90 -14.41 -6.16
CA SER A 481 -4.72 -13.72 -5.61
C SER A 481 -4.94 -13.20 -4.19
N ARG A 482 -6.12 -12.62 -3.89
CA ARG A 482 -6.47 -12.19 -2.54
C ARG A 482 -6.61 -13.37 -1.59
N LEU A 483 -7.29 -14.45 -1.96
CA LEU A 483 -7.35 -15.66 -1.15
C LEU A 483 -5.95 -16.23 -0.88
N HIS A 484 -5.07 -16.27 -1.89
CA HIS A 484 -3.71 -16.75 -1.72
C HIS A 484 -2.86 -15.87 -0.77
N THR A 485 -3.12 -14.56 -0.72
CA THR A 485 -2.44 -13.63 0.19
C THR A 485 -3.00 -13.71 1.60
N GLU A 486 -4.32 -13.62 1.75
CA GLU A 486 -5.02 -13.64 3.04
C GLU A 486 -4.86 -14.98 3.78
N LEU A 487 -4.91 -16.12 3.08
CA LEU A 487 -4.73 -17.43 3.70
C LEU A 487 -3.27 -17.70 4.12
N LYS A 488 -2.28 -16.98 3.56
CA LYS A 488 -0.89 -17.00 4.05
C LYS A 488 -0.68 -16.21 5.33
N LEU A 489 -1.57 -15.27 5.66
CA LEU A 489 -1.48 -14.45 6.87
C LEU A 489 -2.05 -15.14 8.12
N ILE A 490 -2.63 -16.34 7.98
CA ILE A 490 -3.13 -17.12 9.12
C ILE A 490 -1.93 -17.59 9.96
N PRO A 491 -1.83 -17.20 11.25
CA PRO A 491 -0.65 -17.47 12.05
C PRO A 491 -0.54 -18.94 12.46
N ARG A 492 0.71 -19.41 12.67
CA ARG A 492 1.08 -20.76 13.15
C ARG A 492 0.76 -21.91 12.18
N VAL A 493 0.56 -21.60 10.90
CA VAL A 493 0.33 -22.58 9.83
C VAL A 493 1.03 -22.16 8.55
N THR A 494 1.63 -23.12 7.85
CA THR A 494 2.14 -22.88 6.49
C THR A 494 1.04 -23.16 5.48
N PHE A 495 0.50 -22.13 4.82
CA PHE A 495 -0.36 -22.32 3.66
C PHE A 495 0.42 -23.01 2.52
N LYS A 496 -0.14 -24.08 1.94
CA LYS A 496 0.50 -24.88 0.88
C LYS A 496 -0.03 -24.58 -0.52
N TRP A 497 -1.34 -24.68 -0.72
CA TRP A 497 -1.97 -24.46 -2.01
C TRP A 497 -3.46 -24.13 -1.87
N LEU A 498 -3.99 -23.47 -2.91
CA LEU A 498 -5.41 -23.16 -3.10
C LEU A 498 -5.82 -23.62 -4.50
N LYS A 499 -6.89 -24.39 -4.59
CA LYS A 499 -7.56 -24.73 -5.83
C LYS A 499 -8.90 -24.01 -5.86
N LEU A 500 -9.10 -23.24 -6.92
CA LEU A 500 -10.29 -22.45 -7.18
C LEU A 500 -10.86 -22.95 -8.50
N ASN A 501 -12.06 -23.53 -8.48
CA ASN A 501 -12.82 -23.84 -9.69
C ASN A 501 -14.09 -22.99 -9.66
N TRP A 502 -14.57 -22.55 -10.82
CA TRP A 502 -15.81 -21.79 -10.92
C TRP A 502 -16.64 -22.24 -12.12
N ASP A 503 -17.96 -22.08 -12.01
CA ASP A 503 -18.94 -22.34 -13.04
C ASP A 503 -19.89 -21.14 -13.12
N VAL A 504 -20.37 -20.80 -14.32
CA VAL A 504 -21.19 -19.60 -14.55
C VAL A 504 -22.58 -20.05 -14.98
N LYS A 505 -23.59 -19.71 -14.18
CA LYS A 505 -25.00 -19.96 -14.52
C LYS A 505 -25.75 -18.65 -14.49
N ASP A 506 -26.31 -18.29 -15.64
CA ASP A 506 -26.97 -17.02 -15.92
C ASP A 506 -26.06 -15.82 -15.58
N SER A 507 -26.28 -15.18 -14.42
CA SER A 507 -25.50 -14.05 -13.90
C SER A 507 -24.81 -14.34 -12.55
N THR A 508 -24.92 -15.57 -12.04
CA THR A 508 -24.31 -16.00 -10.78
C THR A 508 -23.11 -16.90 -11.04
N VAL A 509 -21.98 -16.55 -10.44
CA VAL A 509 -20.75 -17.34 -10.50
C VAL A 509 -20.71 -18.24 -9.26
N TYR A 510 -20.74 -19.54 -9.50
CA TYR A 510 -20.63 -20.58 -8.47
C TYR A 510 -19.17 -20.97 -8.31
N VAL A 511 -18.69 -21.03 -7.07
CA VAL A 511 -17.26 -21.20 -6.76
C VAL A 511 -17.07 -22.41 -5.84
N ASP A 512 -16.20 -23.34 -6.25
CA ASP A 512 -15.73 -24.48 -5.47
C ASP A 512 -14.28 -24.22 -5.03
N ILE A 513 -14.04 -24.15 -3.71
CA ILE A 513 -12.75 -23.79 -3.10
C ILE A 513 -12.18 -24.96 -2.30
N GLU A 514 -10.94 -25.33 -2.59
CA GLU A 514 -10.16 -26.26 -1.77
C GLU A 514 -8.86 -25.59 -1.34
N ALA A 515 -8.58 -25.53 -0.03
CA ALA A 515 -7.36 -24.93 0.53
C ALA A 515 -6.63 -25.96 1.39
N SER A 516 -5.29 -25.98 1.32
CA SER A 516 -4.46 -26.87 2.12
C SER A 516 -3.43 -26.12 2.98
N PHE A 517 -3.40 -26.49 4.26
CA PHE A 517 -2.51 -25.97 5.28
C PHE A 517 -1.65 -27.10 5.87
N LEU A 518 -0.42 -26.77 6.24
CA LEU A 518 0.44 -27.61 7.08
C LEU A 518 0.53 -26.97 8.47
N LYS A 519 0.38 -27.75 9.53
CA LYS A 519 0.62 -27.27 10.89
C LYS A 519 2.11 -26.98 11.11
N GLU A 520 2.42 -25.88 11.77
CA GLU A 520 3.77 -25.63 12.26
C GLU A 520 3.89 -26.09 13.70
N GLU A 521 4.73 -27.11 13.94
CA GLU A 521 5.09 -27.56 15.28
C GLU A 521 6.08 -26.57 15.92
N VAL A 522 5.56 -25.42 16.36
CA VAL A 522 6.35 -24.44 17.10
C VAL A 522 6.56 -24.96 18.52
N GLY A 523 7.79 -25.34 18.84
CA GLY A 523 8.19 -25.75 20.19
C GLY A 523 7.96 -24.63 21.19
N GLY A 524 7.08 -24.85 22.17
CA GLY A 524 6.86 -23.90 23.26
C GLY A 524 8.09 -23.79 24.17
N LEU A 525 8.23 -22.65 24.85
CA LEU A 525 9.30 -22.33 25.82
C LEU A 525 9.45 -23.33 27.00
N PHE A 526 8.56 -24.31 27.11
CA PHE A 526 8.55 -25.36 28.14
C PHE A 526 8.36 -26.78 27.58
N GLY A 527 8.63 -27.01 26.29
CA GLY A 527 8.50 -28.33 25.66
C GLY A 527 7.06 -28.82 25.43
N SER A 528 6.06 -28.03 25.81
CA SER A 528 4.66 -28.25 25.42
C SER A 528 4.44 -27.77 23.98
N PHE A 529 4.22 -28.71 23.07
CA PHE A 529 3.76 -28.42 21.71
C PHE A 529 2.33 -27.87 21.77
N SER A 530 2.16 -26.54 21.66
CA SER A 530 0.81 -25.95 21.57
C SER A 530 0.26 -26.18 20.17
N GLY A 531 -0.24 -27.38 19.90
CA GLY A 531 -0.89 -27.72 18.64
C GLY A 531 -2.00 -26.74 18.30
N VAL A 532 -2.02 -26.27 17.05
CA VAL A 532 -3.12 -25.44 16.55
C VAL A 532 -4.37 -26.30 16.42
N ASP A 533 -5.46 -25.88 17.07
CA ASP A 533 -6.78 -26.50 16.95
C ASP A 533 -7.24 -26.45 15.48
N GLU A 534 -7.41 -27.63 14.88
CA GLU A 534 -7.85 -27.77 13.49
C GLU A 534 -9.23 -27.16 13.25
N ASP A 535 -10.15 -27.29 14.20
CA ASP A 535 -11.51 -26.80 14.02
C ASP A 535 -11.57 -25.29 14.17
N LYS A 536 -10.66 -24.70 14.95
CA LYS A 536 -10.43 -23.26 14.93
C LYS A 536 -9.84 -22.82 13.59
N LEU A 537 -8.78 -23.47 13.11
CA LEU A 537 -8.15 -23.16 11.82
C LEU A 537 -9.14 -23.25 10.64
N LYS A 538 -9.98 -24.29 10.60
CA LYS A 538 -11.03 -24.47 9.58
C LYS A 538 -12.08 -23.37 9.66
N ARG A 539 -12.41 -22.86 10.85
CA ARG A 539 -13.30 -21.70 11.05
C ARG A 539 -12.65 -20.40 10.57
N ASP A 540 -11.43 -20.10 11.01
CA ASP A 540 -10.70 -18.88 10.67
C ASP A 540 -10.47 -18.80 9.14
N ALA A 541 -10.06 -19.89 8.50
CA ALA A 541 -9.92 -19.98 7.04
C ALA A 541 -11.27 -19.79 6.30
N ARG A 542 -12.36 -20.38 6.81
CA ARG A 542 -13.71 -20.24 6.23
C ARG A 542 -14.23 -18.80 6.33
N GLU A 543 -14.00 -18.12 7.45
CA GLU A 543 -14.40 -16.73 7.63
C GLU A 543 -13.63 -15.81 6.67
N THR A 544 -12.31 -15.98 6.57
CA THR A 544 -11.45 -15.28 5.61
C THR A 544 -11.94 -15.48 4.16
N ILE A 545 -12.23 -16.72 3.76
CA ILE A 545 -12.75 -17.03 2.41
C ILE A 545 -14.10 -16.34 2.16
N LEU A 546 -15.03 -16.40 3.11
CA LEU A 546 -16.34 -15.75 2.99
C LEU A 546 -16.27 -14.21 3.03
N ARG A 547 -15.24 -13.64 3.66
CA ARG A 547 -14.94 -12.19 3.57
C ARG A 547 -14.48 -11.83 2.17
N VAL A 548 -13.40 -12.45 1.68
CA VAL A 548 -12.83 -12.12 0.35
C VAL A 548 -13.83 -12.33 -0.79
N ILE A 549 -14.67 -13.36 -0.73
CA ILE A 549 -15.76 -13.56 -1.71
C ILE A 549 -16.74 -12.37 -1.72
N ARG A 550 -17.14 -11.85 -0.55
CA ARG A 550 -18.05 -10.69 -0.46
C ARG A 550 -17.40 -9.41 -0.97
N ASP A 551 -16.11 -9.22 -0.70
CA ASP A 551 -15.39 -8.02 -1.11
C ASP A 551 -15.20 -7.98 -2.63
N VAL A 552 -14.77 -9.09 -3.24
CA VAL A 552 -14.64 -9.21 -4.71
C VAL A 552 -16.01 -9.17 -5.40
N SER A 553 -17.04 -9.76 -4.80
CA SER A 553 -18.43 -9.68 -5.31
C SER A 553 -18.93 -8.24 -5.41
N ARG A 554 -18.62 -7.41 -4.40
CA ARG A 554 -18.95 -5.97 -4.38
C ARG A 554 -18.12 -5.16 -5.37
N GLU A 555 -16.82 -5.40 -5.43
CA GLU A 555 -15.88 -4.63 -6.26
C GLU A 555 -16.12 -4.81 -7.77
N TYR A 556 -16.44 -6.04 -8.21
CA TYR A 556 -16.70 -6.35 -9.61
C TYR A 556 -18.19 -6.35 -9.97
N SER A 557 -19.08 -6.11 -9.00
CA SER A 557 -20.54 -6.17 -9.15
C SER A 557 -21.05 -7.51 -9.71
N ILE A 558 -20.48 -8.62 -9.24
CA ILE A 558 -20.80 -9.99 -9.68
C ILE A 558 -21.36 -10.78 -8.50
N THR A 559 -22.47 -11.49 -8.70
CA THR A 559 -23.02 -12.37 -7.66
C THR A 559 -22.18 -13.64 -7.54
N LEU A 560 -21.33 -13.70 -6.50
CA LEU A 560 -20.54 -14.88 -6.18
C LEU A 560 -21.22 -15.74 -5.11
N LYS A 561 -21.34 -17.05 -5.37
CA LYS A 561 -21.86 -18.02 -4.40
C LYS A 561 -20.87 -19.18 -4.22
N LEU A 562 -20.45 -19.39 -2.97
CA LEU A 562 -19.65 -20.53 -2.56
C LEU A 562 -20.51 -21.80 -2.60
N GLN A 563 -20.17 -22.76 -3.46
CA GLN A 563 -20.90 -24.01 -3.62
C GLN A 563 -20.29 -25.14 -2.78
N LYS A 564 -18.96 -25.29 -2.81
CA LYS A 564 -18.20 -26.17 -1.90
C LYS A 564 -17.00 -25.45 -1.31
N LEU A 565 -16.70 -25.80 -0.05
CA LEU A 565 -15.48 -25.40 0.63
C LEU A 565 -14.87 -26.62 1.33
N ASN A 566 -13.63 -26.94 0.99
CA ASN A 566 -12.83 -27.98 1.64
C ASN A 566 -11.55 -27.36 2.21
N VAL A 567 -11.31 -27.52 3.51
CA VAL A 567 -10.10 -27.03 4.20
C VAL A 567 -9.33 -28.22 4.75
N ILE A 568 -8.25 -28.58 4.05
CA ILE A 568 -7.40 -29.73 4.36
C ILE A 568 -6.27 -29.25 5.25
N VAL A 569 -6.24 -29.71 6.49
CA VAL A 569 -5.13 -29.49 7.42
C VAL A 569 -4.28 -30.77 7.47
N ARG A 570 -2.95 -30.62 7.44
CA ARG A 570 -1.97 -31.71 7.49
C ARG A 570 -0.94 -31.46 8.57
#